data_AF-R7H0F5-F1
#
_entry.id   AF-R7H0F5-F1
#
_cell.length_a   1.000
_cell.length_b   1.000
_cell.length_c   1.000
_cell.angle_alpha   90.00
_cell.angle_beta   90.00
_cell.angle_gamma   90.00
#
_symmetry.space_group_name_H-M   'P 1'
#
loop_
_entity.id
_entity.type
_entity.pdbx_description
1 polymer ?
#
loop_
_entity_poly.entity_id
_entity_poly.type
_entity_poly.pdbx_seq_one_letter_code
_entity_poly.pdbx_strand_id
1 'polypeptide(L)'
;MKKLLLTFLMLSAVFSARAQKLAVNTDVLMDACMIPSVGLEMTVGNWSTLGLNVLGCNKPYGKNIKLLAAQPEYRYYFSGRPMHSLFVGVGGVGAIYDASIKGKVYKGIAYGGGITFGYVMNVTKRLFIDFHAGVAAVGYNRKEYFAGDNYGDYVVGGLNRPNASGYYLMPQRIGISVAYILK
;
A
#
# COMPACT_ATOMS: atom_id res chain seq x y z
N MET A 1 -17.01 -20.33 19.69
CA MET A 1 -15.95 -19.70 20.51
C MET A 1 -15.12 -18.67 19.75
N LYS A 2 -14.53 -18.99 18.58
CA LYS A 2 -13.72 -18.02 17.79
C LYS A 2 -14.45 -16.73 17.38
N LYS A 3 -15.75 -16.81 17.02
CA LYS A 3 -16.57 -15.64 16.63
C LYS A 3 -16.82 -14.67 17.79
N LEU A 4 -17.17 -15.18 18.98
CA LEU A 4 -17.39 -14.38 20.19
C LEU A 4 -16.12 -13.65 20.65
N LEU A 5 -14.97 -14.31 20.53
CA LEU A 5 -13.68 -13.73 20.87
C LEU A 5 -13.31 -12.60 19.90
N LEU A 6 -13.62 -12.77 18.61
CA LEU A 6 -13.47 -11.72 17.59
C LEU A 6 -14.39 -10.53 17.85
N THR A 7 -15.66 -10.79 18.22
CA THR A 7 -16.62 -9.73 18.57
C THR A 7 -16.18 -8.96 19.81
N PHE A 8 -15.69 -9.66 20.83
CA PHE A 8 -15.18 -9.03 22.06
C PHE A 8 -13.91 -8.19 21.81
N LEU A 9 -13.02 -8.67 20.94
CA LEU A 9 -11.82 -7.94 20.50
C LEU A 9 -12.17 -6.68 19.68
N MET A 10 -13.19 -6.77 18.83
CA MET A 10 -13.71 -5.61 18.07
C MET A 10 -14.38 -4.59 19.01
N LEU A 11 -15.16 -5.05 20.00
CA LEU A 11 -15.80 -4.19 21.00
C LEU A 11 -14.78 -3.48 21.89
N SER A 12 -13.73 -4.16 22.35
CA SER A 12 -12.68 -3.53 23.18
C SER A 12 -11.85 -2.49 22.42
N ALA A 13 -11.66 -2.68 21.12
CA ALA A 13 -11.04 -1.68 20.24
C ALA A 13 -11.89 -0.39 20.12
N VAL A 14 -13.23 -0.52 20.17
CA VAL A 14 -14.16 0.62 20.12
C VAL A 14 -14.12 1.44 21.43
N PHE A 15 -13.97 0.80 22.59
CA PHE A 15 -13.90 1.50 23.89
C PHE A 15 -12.57 2.26 24.12
N SER A 16 -11.52 1.97 23.35
CA SER A 16 -10.23 2.66 23.43
C SER A 16 -10.10 3.87 22.50
N ALA A 17 -11.18 4.25 21.80
CA ALA A 17 -11.21 5.38 20.87
C ALA A 17 -11.17 6.73 21.59
N ARG A 18 -10.00 7.12 22.11
CA ARG A 18 -9.71 8.51 22.50
C ARG A 18 -9.38 9.33 21.26
N ALA A 19 -9.99 10.52 21.14
CA ALA A 19 -9.75 11.56 20.13
C ALA A 19 -8.75 11.19 19.01
N GLN A 20 -9.21 10.36 18.07
CA GLN A 20 -8.38 9.87 16.98
C GLN A 20 -8.28 10.96 15.92
N LYS A 21 -7.08 11.50 15.73
CA LYS A 21 -6.85 12.38 14.59
C LYS A 21 -6.87 11.55 13.32
N LEU A 22 -7.66 12.01 12.36
CA LEU A 22 -7.74 11.44 11.03
C LEU A 22 -7.08 12.41 10.05
N ALA A 23 -6.10 11.93 9.31
CA ALA A 23 -5.49 12.65 8.21
C ALA A 23 -5.77 11.95 6.89
N VAL A 24 -5.91 12.75 5.84
CA VAL A 24 -5.90 12.29 4.45
C VAL A 24 -4.54 12.63 3.88
N ASN A 25 -3.95 11.72 3.12
CA ASN A 25 -2.67 11.95 2.46
C ASN A 25 -2.72 11.55 0.99
N THR A 26 -1.79 12.10 0.23
CA THR A 26 -1.59 11.80 -1.19
C THR A 26 -0.10 11.86 -1.48
N ASP A 27 0.42 10.89 -2.25
CA ASP A 27 1.82 10.81 -2.66
C ASP A 27 2.03 11.59 -3.95
N VAL A 28 2.58 12.78 -3.80
CA VAL A 28 2.80 13.74 -4.89
C VAL A 28 3.78 13.18 -5.92
N LEU A 29 4.72 12.32 -5.50
CA LEU A 29 5.65 11.68 -6.42
C LEU A 29 4.93 10.69 -7.33
N MET A 30 4.02 9.89 -6.77
CA MET A 30 3.23 8.92 -7.54
C MET A 30 2.24 9.63 -8.47
N ASP A 31 1.61 10.69 -7.97
CA ASP A 31 0.71 11.53 -8.75
C ASP A 31 1.43 12.16 -9.96
N ALA A 32 2.66 12.66 -9.77
CA ALA A 32 3.51 13.15 -10.85
C ALA A 32 3.87 12.06 -11.87
N CYS A 33 3.87 10.78 -11.45
CA CYS A 33 4.06 9.63 -12.33
C CYS A 33 2.78 9.16 -13.04
N MET A 34 1.68 9.94 -12.97
CA MET A 34 0.33 9.55 -13.45
C MET A 34 -0.23 8.32 -12.72
N ILE A 35 0.17 8.12 -11.47
CA ILE A 35 -0.35 7.07 -10.58
C ILE A 35 -1.00 7.76 -9.40
N PRO A 36 -2.25 8.27 -9.54
CA PRO A 36 -2.93 8.94 -8.45
C PRO A 36 -3.02 8.06 -7.22
N SER A 37 -2.74 8.67 -6.07
CA SER A 37 -2.71 8.01 -4.78
C SER A 37 -3.51 8.77 -3.74
N VAL A 38 -4.27 8.02 -2.93
CA VAL A 38 -5.06 8.55 -1.83
C VAL A 38 -4.90 7.61 -0.65
N GLY A 39 -4.50 8.15 0.49
CA GLY A 39 -4.44 7.42 1.73
C GLY A 39 -5.12 8.12 2.88
N LEU A 40 -5.43 7.30 3.87
CA LEU A 40 -6.04 7.70 5.13
C LEU A 40 -5.12 7.24 6.25
N GLU A 41 -4.89 8.10 7.23
CA GLU A 41 -4.04 7.81 8.38
C GLU A 41 -4.75 8.23 9.66
N MET A 42 -4.85 7.29 10.60
CA MET A 42 -5.57 7.47 11.86
C MET A 42 -4.62 7.27 13.03
N THR A 43 -4.70 8.14 14.02
CA THR A 43 -3.95 7.99 15.27
C THR A 43 -4.53 6.85 16.10
N VAL A 44 -3.70 5.89 16.50
CA VAL A 44 -4.11 4.73 17.32
C VAL A 44 -3.56 4.86 18.76
N GLY A 45 -2.46 5.57 18.94
CA GLY A 45 -1.89 5.84 20.26
C GLY A 45 -1.06 7.11 20.29
N ASN A 46 -0.44 7.39 21.43
CA ASN A 46 0.38 8.60 21.61
C ASN A 46 1.66 8.60 20.74
N TRP A 47 2.08 7.44 20.26
CA TRP A 47 3.31 7.26 19.48
C TRP A 47 3.05 6.62 18.12
N SER A 48 1.79 6.31 17.76
CA SER A 48 1.52 5.42 16.63
C SER A 48 0.30 5.81 15.82
N THR A 49 0.37 5.52 14.53
CA THR A 49 -0.74 5.65 13.58
C THR A 49 -0.93 4.36 12.80
N LEU A 50 -2.14 4.19 12.30
CA LEU A 50 -2.49 3.17 11.33
C LEU A 50 -3.03 3.87 10.09
N GLY A 51 -2.48 3.55 8.93
CA GLY A 51 -2.90 4.12 7.67
C GLY A 51 -3.15 3.06 6.60
N LEU A 52 -3.89 3.47 5.58
CA LEU A 52 -4.13 2.73 4.37
C LEU A 52 -3.92 3.68 3.20
N ASN A 53 -2.98 3.35 2.32
CA ASN A 53 -2.76 4.06 1.07
C ASN A 53 -3.27 3.23 -0.10
N VAL A 54 -4.03 3.85 -1.02
CA VAL A 54 -4.52 3.21 -2.24
C VAL A 54 -4.03 4.02 -3.43
N LEU A 55 -3.37 3.35 -4.37
CA LEU A 55 -2.84 3.95 -5.58
C LEU A 55 -3.32 3.17 -6.79
N GLY A 56 -3.65 3.87 -7.87
CA GLY A 56 -4.12 3.21 -9.07
C GLY A 56 -3.90 4.03 -10.33
N CYS A 57 -3.61 3.37 -11.43
CA CYS A 57 -3.45 4.03 -12.72
C CYS A 57 -4.12 3.23 -13.83
N ASN A 58 -4.56 3.93 -14.86
CA ASN A 58 -5.07 3.35 -16.09
C ASN A 58 -4.45 4.13 -17.26
N LYS A 59 -3.62 3.45 -18.02
CA LYS A 59 -2.85 4.00 -19.13
C LYS A 59 -1.91 5.17 -18.79
N PRO A 60 -1.01 5.02 -17.80
CA PRO A 60 -0.01 6.05 -17.50
C PRO A 60 0.86 6.29 -18.76
N TYR A 61 1.04 7.57 -19.12
CA TYR A 61 1.80 7.99 -20.30
C TYR A 61 1.38 7.30 -21.62
N GLY A 62 0.11 6.93 -21.77
CA GLY A 62 -0.42 6.27 -22.97
C GLY A 62 -0.02 4.80 -23.14
N LYS A 63 0.68 4.19 -22.17
CA LYS A 63 1.05 2.76 -22.20
C LYS A 63 -0.11 1.91 -21.68
N ASN A 64 -0.36 0.72 -22.23
CA ASN A 64 -1.41 -0.19 -21.75
C ASN A 64 -1.02 -0.87 -20.42
N ILE A 65 -1.03 -0.09 -19.34
CA ILE A 65 -0.76 -0.52 -17.97
C ILE A 65 -1.97 -0.13 -17.11
N LYS A 66 -2.50 -1.09 -16.36
CA LYS A 66 -3.44 -0.88 -15.28
C LYS A 66 -2.82 -1.40 -13.99
N LEU A 67 -2.83 -0.56 -12.97
CA LEU A 67 -2.33 -0.90 -11.64
C LEU A 67 -3.40 -0.47 -10.63
N LEU A 68 -3.66 -1.34 -9.66
CA LEU A 68 -4.41 -0.98 -8.46
C LEU A 68 -3.69 -1.62 -7.28
N ALA A 69 -3.21 -0.81 -6.34
CA ALA A 69 -2.54 -1.29 -5.16
C ALA A 69 -3.12 -0.66 -3.89
N ALA A 70 -3.17 -1.48 -2.84
CA ALA A 70 -3.55 -1.09 -1.50
C ALA A 70 -2.41 -1.43 -0.54
N GLN A 71 -2.09 -0.50 0.36
CA GLN A 71 -0.93 -0.54 1.23
C GLN A 71 -1.35 -0.16 2.65
N PRO A 72 -1.77 -1.12 3.48
CA PRO A 72 -1.94 -0.90 4.91
C PRO A 72 -0.58 -0.75 5.58
N GLU A 73 -0.41 0.25 6.45
CA GLU A 73 0.84 0.54 7.15
C GLU A 73 0.58 0.99 8.58
N TYR A 74 1.31 0.42 9.53
CA TYR A 74 1.36 0.88 10.92
C TYR A 74 2.65 1.66 11.13
N ARG A 75 2.57 2.90 11.63
CA ARG A 75 3.73 3.77 11.85
C ARG A 75 3.92 4.06 13.33
N TYR A 76 5.18 4.10 13.75
CA TYR A 76 5.63 4.46 15.09
C TYR A 76 6.54 5.68 15.01
N TYR A 77 6.23 6.73 15.76
CA TYR A 77 6.90 8.03 15.77
C TYR A 77 7.80 8.17 16.99
N PHE A 78 9.07 8.50 16.79
CA PHE A 78 10.04 8.63 17.89
C PHE A 78 9.90 9.92 18.70
N SER A 79 9.18 10.92 18.18
CA SER A 79 9.03 12.22 18.84
C SER A 79 8.02 12.23 19.99
N GLY A 80 7.37 11.10 20.28
CA GLY A 80 6.30 11.03 21.28
C GLY A 80 5.00 11.73 20.87
N ARG A 81 4.93 12.18 19.61
CA ARG A 81 3.74 12.78 19.01
C ARG A 81 3.47 12.13 17.65
N PRO A 82 2.23 11.67 17.38
CA PRO A 82 1.89 11.10 16.08
C PRO A 82 1.96 12.17 14.98
N MET A 83 2.31 11.76 13.76
CA MET A 83 2.41 12.64 12.58
C MET A 83 3.44 13.75 12.77
N HIS A 84 4.55 13.46 13.45
CA HIS A 84 5.58 14.46 13.74
C HIS A 84 6.98 13.83 13.80
N SER A 85 7.93 14.42 13.06
CA SER A 85 9.34 14.01 13.01
C SER A 85 9.54 12.59 12.47
N LEU A 86 10.62 11.93 12.90
CA LEU A 86 11.04 10.61 12.46
C LEU A 86 10.02 9.52 12.83
N PHE A 87 9.74 8.63 11.87
CA PHE A 87 8.93 7.44 12.08
C PHE A 87 9.51 6.19 11.43
N VAL A 88 9.10 5.06 11.96
CA VAL A 88 9.28 3.72 11.38
C VAL A 88 7.90 3.12 11.15
N GLY A 89 7.67 2.65 9.94
CA GLY A 89 6.48 1.96 9.49
C GLY A 89 6.74 0.48 9.25
N VAL A 90 5.73 -0.35 9.50
CA VAL A 90 5.65 -1.72 9.00
C VAL A 90 4.32 -1.88 8.29
N GLY A 91 4.34 -2.42 7.07
CA GLY A 91 3.15 -2.41 6.23
C GLY A 91 3.14 -3.49 5.18
N GLY A 92 1.94 -3.82 4.75
CA GLY A 92 1.69 -4.69 3.62
C GLY A 92 1.60 -3.90 2.31
N VAL A 93 1.81 -4.59 1.21
CA VAL A 93 1.44 -4.13 -0.12
C VAL A 93 0.67 -5.24 -0.81
N GLY A 94 -0.50 -4.92 -1.36
CA GLY A 94 -1.26 -5.79 -2.24
C GLY A 94 -1.54 -5.05 -3.53
N ALA A 95 -1.06 -5.55 -4.66
CA ALA A 95 -1.20 -4.92 -5.95
C ALA A 95 -1.75 -5.91 -6.98
N ILE A 96 -2.75 -5.45 -7.74
CA ILE A 96 -3.26 -6.11 -8.93
C ILE A 96 -2.73 -5.31 -10.10
N TYR A 97 -2.01 -5.97 -11.00
CA TYR A 97 -1.43 -5.34 -12.17
C TYR A 97 -1.82 -6.08 -13.45
N ASP A 98 -2.05 -5.30 -14.50
CA ASP A 98 -2.29 -5.74 -15.86
C ASP A 98 -1.44 -4.85 -16.78
N ALA A 99 -0.32 -5.39 -17.27
CA ALA A 99 0.59 -4.67 -18.13
C ALA A 99 0.75 -5.42 -19.46
N SER A 100 0.47 -4.74 -20.57
CA SER A 100 0.74 -5.22 -21.92
C SER A 100 1.98 -4.52 -22.48
N ILE A 101 3.09 -5.26 -22.59
CA ILE A 101 4.37 -4.73 -23.12
C ILE A 101 4.78 -5.60 -24.30
N LYS A 102 4.96 -4.98 -25.48
CA LYS A 102 5.46 -5.61 -26.71
C LYS A 102 4.78 -6.96 -27.06
N GLY A 103 3.46 -7.04 -26.90
CA GLY A 103 2.71 -8.27 -27.19
C GLY A 103 2.86 -9.36 -26.14
N LYS A 104 3.16 -9.04 -24.88
CA LYS A 104 3.01 -9.96 -23.74
C LYS A 104 2.08 -9.33 -22.71
N VAL A 105 1.10 -10.10 -22.25
CA VAL A 105 0.15 -9.67 -21.21
C VAL A 105 0.61 -10.26 -19.88
N TYR A 106 0.88 -9.38 -18.94
CA TYR A 106 1.33 -9.72 -17.61
C TYR A 106 0.24 -9.38 -16.61
N LYS A 107 -0.53 -10.40 -16.25
CA LYS A 107 -1.60 -10.30 -15.27
C LYS A 107 -1.21 -11.09 -14.02
N GLY A 108 -1.21 -10.42 -12.88
CA GLY A 108 -0.81 -11.04 -11.63
C GLY A 108 -1.27 -10.26 -10.41
N ILE A 109 -1.18 -10.94 -9.27
CA ILE A 109 -1.36 -10.34 -7.96
C ILE A 109 0.01 -10.39 -7.30
N ALA A 110 0.48 -9.25 -6.82
CA ALA A 110 1.67 -9.13 -6.00
C ALA A 110 1.22 -8.81 -4.57
N TYR A 111 1.74 -9.54 -3.60
CA TYR A 111 1.52 -9.23 -2.20
C TYR A 111 2.83 -9.34 -1.44
N GLY A 112 3.02 -8.44 -0.49
CA GLY A 112 4.29 -8.35 0.22
C GLY A 112 4.11 -7.62 1.54
N GLY A 113 5.19 -7.62 2.30
CA GLY A 113 5.31 -6.87 3.52
C GLY A 113 6.71 -6.26 3.60
N GLY A 114 6.80 -5.13 4.28
CA GLY A 114 8.06 -4.45 4.45
C GLY A 114 8.03 -3.39 5.51
N ILE A 115 9.15 -2.69 5.57
CA ILE A 115 9.43 -1.64 6.52
C ILE A 115 9.63 -0.33 5.77
N THR A 116 9.11 0.75 6.35
CA THR A 116 9.19 2.10 5.80
C THR A 116 9.87 2.98 6.85
N PHE A 117 10.77 3.85 6.43
CA PHE A 117 11.35 4.87 7.28
C PHE A 117 10.99 6.22 6.70
N GLY A 118 10.69 7.20 7.55
CA GLY A 118 10.36 8.51 7.04
C GLY A 118 10.44 9.61 8.08
N TYR A 119 10.26 10.83 7.60
CA TYR A 119 10.32 12.05 8.38
C TYR A 119 9.15 12.96 8.01
N VAL A 120 8.41 13.37 9.04
CA VAL A 120 7.28 14.29 8.90
C VAL A 120 7.68 15.72 9.26
N MET A 121 7.58 16.60 8.28
CA MET A 121 7.76 18.05 8.41
C MET A 121 6.40 18.74 8.49
N ASN A 122 6.12 19.41 9.61
CA ASN A 122 4.86 20.12 9.81
C ASN A 122 4.94 21.52 9.18
N VAL A 123 4.07 21.80 8.21
CA VAL A 123 3.99 23.11 7.55
C VAL A 123 3.01 24.01 8.32
N THR A 124 1.88 23.45 8.74
CA THR A 124 0.89 24.14 9.59
C THR A 124 0.40 23.20 10.70
N LYS A 125 -0.59 23.63 11.50
CA LYS A 125 -1.21 22.78 12.52
C LYS A 125 -1.95 21.56 11.96
N ARG A 126 -2.33 21.60 10.67
CA ARG A 126 -3.11 20.54 10.00
C ARG A 126 -2.43 19.99 8.75
N LEU A 127 -1.54 20.76 8.11
CA LEU A 127 -0.84 20.35 6.90
C LEU A 127 0.59 19.93 7.23
N PHE A 128 0.99 18.75 6.76
CA PHE A 128 2.34 18.25 6.90
C PHE A 128 2.82 17.55 5.63
N ILE A 129 4.13 17.51 5.46
CA ILE A 129 4.83 16.85 4.36
C ILE A 129 5.56 15.65 4.95
N ASP A 130 5.38 14.49 4.33
CA ASP A 130 5.94 13.21 4.74
C ASP A 130 6.93 12.71 3.69
N PHE A 131 8.21 12.70 4.05
CA PHE A 131 9.27 12.10 3.26
C PHE A 131 9.47 10.66 3.72
N HIS A 132 9.30 9.71 2.82
CA HIS A 132 9.34 8.30 3.21
C HIS A 132 10.02 7.43 2.16
N ALA A 133 10.70 6.40 2.64
CA ALA A 133 11.36 5.39 1.83
C ALA A 133 11.38 4.07 2.58
N GLY A 134 11.06 2.98 1.87
CA GLY A 134 10.99 1.66 2.47
C GLY A 134 11.44 0.56 1.52
N VAL A 135 11.53 -0.65 2.08
CA VAL A 135 11.82 -1.88 1.36
C VAL A 135 10.81 -2.95 1.74
N ALA A 136 10.23 -3.60 0.73
CA ALA A 136 9.34 -4.75 0.88
C ALA A 136 9.96 -6.01 0.32
N ALA A 137 9.76 -7.11 1.04
CA ALA A 137 9.78 -8.43 0.42
C ALA A 137 8.39 -8.66 -0.22
N VAL A 138 8.37 -8.71 -1.55
CA VAL A 138 7.13 -8.94 -2.31
C VAL A 138 7.19 -10.34 -2.91
N GLY A 139 6.23 -11.17 -2.54
CA GLY A 139 5.93 -12.42 -3.22
C GLY A 139 5.06 -12.13 -4.44
N TYR A 140 5.42 -12.69 -5.59
CA TYR A 140 4.59 -12.58 -6.79
C TYR A 140 4.12 -13.96 -7.22
N ASN A 141 2.83 -14.03 -7.58
CA ASN A 141 2.27 -15.12 -8.35
C ASN A 141 1.85 -14.54 -9.70
N ARG A 142 2.61 -14.87 -10.76
CA ARG A 142 2.42 -14.28 -12.09
C ARG A 142 2.00 -15.34 -13.09
N LYS A 143 1.10 -14.94 -14.00
CA LYS A 143 0.89 -15.63 -15.28
C LYS A 143 1.60 -14.82 -16.37
N GLU A 144 2.43 -15.48 -17.17
CA GLU A 144 3.10 -14.89 -18.34
C GLU A 144 2.55 -15.57 -19.60
N TYR A 145 2.00 -14.79 -20.52
CA TYR A 145 1.56 -15.27 -21.85
C TYR A 145 2.01 -14.30 -22.95
N PHE A 146 2.38 -14.87 -24.11
CA PHE A 146 2.63 -14.13 -25.35
C PHE A 146 1.32 -13.91 -26.12
N ALA A 147 1.15 -12.74 -26.74
CA ALA A 147 -0.06 -12.30 -27.44
C ALA A 147 -0.32 -13.02 -28.78
N GLY A 148 0.51 -14.00 -29.14
CA GLY A 148 0.37 -14.83 -30.33
C GLY A 148 0.21 -16.32 -30.07
N ASP A 149 0.26 -16.78 -28.82
CA ASP A 149 0.15 -18.20 -28.49
C ASP A 149 -1.29 -18.56 -28.12
N ASN A 150 -1.94 -19.38 -28.96
CA ASN A 150 -3.19 -20.09 -28.68
C ASN A 150 -2.95 -21.31 -27.78
N TYR A 151 -2.19 -21.16 -26.69
CA TYR A 151 -2.16 -22.19 -25.65
C TYR A 151 -3.21 -21.84 -24.60
N GLY A 152 -4.12 -22.79 -24.36
CA GLY A 152 -5.11 -22.70 -23.30
C GLY A 152 -4.47 -22.41 -21.94
N ASP A 153 -5.29 -21.90 -21.02
CA ASP A 153 -4.89 -21.66 -19.63
C ASP A 153 -4.08 -22.86 -19.07
N TYR A 154 -3.07 -22.58 -18.24
CA TYR A 154 -2.35 -23.65 -17.51
C TYR A 154 -3.29 -24.23 -16.45
N VAL A 155 -3.98 -25.29 -16.83
CA VAL A 155 -4.99 -26.00 -16.03
C VAL A 155 -4.35 -27.26 -15.45
N VAL A 156 -4.13 -27.28 -14.13
CA VAL A 156 -3.76 -28.50 -13.40
C VAL A 156 -4.97 -28.91 -12.57
N GLY A 157 -5.68 -29.95 -13.00
CA GLY A 157 -6.87 -30.46 -12.31
C GLY A 157 -8.11 -29.58 -12.41
N GLY A 158 -8.33 -28.90 -13.54
CA GLY A 158 -9.51 -28.04 -13.77
C GLY A 158 -9.41 -26.63 -13.19
N LEU A 159 -8.28 -26.28 -12.57
CA LEU A 159 -8.03 -24.96 -11.97
C LEU A 159 -6.87 -24.24 -12.64
N ASN A 160 -7.11 -22.97 -12.97
CA ASN A 160 -6.13 -22.03 -13.51
C ASN A 160 -5.00 -21.77 -12.51
N ARG A 161 -3.76 -22.25 -12.79
CA ARG A 161 -2.61 -22.05 -11.90
C ARG A 161 -1.63 -20.97 -12.41
N PRO A 162 -0.98 -20.20 -11.52
CA PRO A 162 0.15 -19.34 -11.86
C PRO A 162 1.37 -20.18 -12.31
N ASN A 163 2.12 -19.72 -13.32
CA ASN A 163 3.25 -20.48 -13.91
C ASN A 163 4.63 -20.04 -13.36
N ALA A 164 4.68 -18.97 -12.55
CA ALA A 164 5.90 -18.52 -11.87
C ALA A 164 5.59 -17.92 -10.49
N SER A 165 6.33 -18.39 -9.49
CA SER A 165 6.29 -17.90 -8.11
C SER A 165 7.70 -17.57 -7.62
N GLY A 166 7.89 -16.43 -6.96
CA GLY A 166 9.18 -16.02 -6.42
C GLY A 166 9.04 -14.89 -5.40
N TYR A 167 10.16 -14.52 -4.78
CA TYR A 167 10.26 -13.36 -3.89
C TYR A 167 11.27 -12.37 -4.47
N TYR A 168 10.97 -11.08 -4.37
CA TYR A 168 11.92 -10.03 -4.74
C TYR A 168 11.87 -8.93 -3.69
N LEU A 169 13.04 -8.38 -3.37
CA LEU A 169 13.14 -7.19 -2.54
C LEU A 169 12.90 -5.97 -3.43
N MET A 170 11.76 -5.31 -3.22
CA MET A 170 11.37 -4.14 -3.97
C MET A 170 11.39 -2.91 -3.06
N PRO A 171 11.75 -1.73 -3.59
CA PRO A 171 11.48 -0.49 -2.90
C PRO A 171 9.96 -0.39 -2.63
N GLN A 172 9.60 -0.15 -1.37
CA GLN A 172 8.22 0.05 -0.92
C GLN A 172 8.05 1.49 -0.49
N ARG A 173 7.04 2.18 -1.05
CA ARG A 173 6.66 3.54 -0.66
C ARG A 173 7.87 4.48 -0.56
N ILE A 174 8.48 4.76 -1.71
CA ILE A 174 9.49 5.81 -1.82
C ILE A 174 8.79 7.02 -2.41
N GLY A 175 8.75 8.13 -1.68
CA GLY A 175 8.06 9.31 -2.16
C GLY A 175 7.95 10.46 -1.17
N ILE A 176 7.17 11.44 -1.59
CA ILE A 176 6.86 12.64 -0.83
C ILE A 176 5.34 12.74 -0.81
N SER A 177 4.76 12.60 0.37
CA SER A 177 3.33 12.76 0.57
C SER A 177 2.99 14.09 1.19
N VAL A 178 1.89 14.67 0.75
CA VAL A 178 1.24 15.81 1.43
C VAL A 178 0.04 15.27 2.17
N ALA A 179 -0.11 15.68 3.43
CA ALA A 179 -1.17 15.18 4.29
C ALA A 179 -1.87 16.30 5.07
N TYR A 180 -3.16 16.14 5.28
CA TYR A 180 -4.02 17.10 5.95
C TYR A 180 -4.87 16.44 7.05
N ILE A 181 -4.78 16.97 8.27
CA ILE A 181 -5.54 16.53 9.45
C ILE A 181 -6.96 17.12 9.38
N LEU A 182 -7.95 16.24 9.25
CA LEU A 182 -9.37 16.58 9.18
C LEU A 182 -9.91 17.01 10.55
N LYS A 183 -9.56 16.28 11.61
CA LYS A 183 -10.08 16.47 12.96
C LYS A 183 -9.02 16.19 14.02
#